data_AF-A0A3M1LK55-F1
#
_entry.id   AF-A0A3M1LK55-F1
#
_cell.length_a   1.000
_cell.length_b   1.000
_cell.length_c   1.000
_cell.angle_alpha   90.00
_cell.angle_beta   90.00
_cell.angle_gamma   90.00
#
_symmetry.space_group_name_H-M   'P 1'
#
loop_
_entity.id
_entity.type
_entity.pdbx_description
1 polymer ?
#
loop_
_entity_poly.entity_id
_entity_poly.type
_entity_poly.pdbx_seq_one_letter_code
_entity_poly.pdbx_strand_id
1 'polypeptide(L)'
;REKITGSDQLTQLKPDFYIKVNKFIEDIKENEREKLIMYLHDLLDIRLWKILNIVKSASLTPELEQKLTIEEKILFNSMYKAINEFKDSVIR
;
A
#
# COMPACT_ATOMS: atom_id res chain seq x y z
N ARG A 1 -11.41 -0.20 -24.74
CA ARG A 1 -11.57 0.12 -23.30
C ARG A 1 -11.58 -1.20 -22.55
N GLU A 2 -10.42 -1.63 -22.07
CA GLU A 2 -10.33 -2.87 -21.31
C GLU A 2 -10.83 -2.63 -19.89
N LYS A 3 -11.92 -3.32 -19.55
CA LYS A 3 -12.50 -3.34 -18.21
C LYS A 3 -11.76 -4.39 -17.39
N ILE A 4 -10.72 -3.99 -16.67
CA ILE A 4 -10.18 -4.80 -15.57
C ILE A 4 -11.16 -4.63 -14.41
N THR A 5 -12.13 -5.54 -14.32
CA THR A 5 -13.14 -5.53 -13.25
C THR A 5 -12.93 -6.80 -12.45
N GLY A 6 -12.30 -6.71 -11.28
CA GLY A 6 -12.34 -7.83 -10.32
C GLY A 6 -11.31 -7.88 -9.20
N SER A 7 -10.02 -7.56 -9.41
CA SER A 7 -8.95 -7.89 -8.44
C SER A 7 -8.22 -6.71 -7.79
N ASP A 8 -8.55 -5.46 -8.16
CA ASP A 8 -7.83 -4.26 -7.74
C ASP A 8 -8.24 -3.71 -6.37
N GLN A 9 -9.16 -4.37 -5.66
CA GLN A 9 -9.58 -3.91 -4.35
C GLN A 9 -8.47 -4.13 -3.31
N LEU A 10 -8.15 -3.08 -2.56
CA LEU A 10 -7.29 -3.15 -1.39
C LEU A 10 -8.04 -3.85 -0.25
N THR A 11 -7.46 -4.94 0.24
CA THR A 11 -7.90 -5.54 1.51
C THR A 11 -7.64 -4.55 2.63
N GLN A 12 -8.59 -4.38 3.53
CA GLN A 12 -8.42 -3.54 4.71
C GLN A 12 -7.38 -4.15 5.65
N LEU A 13 -6.31 -3.39 5.91
CA LEU A 13 -5.40 -3.67 7.01
C LEU A 13 -5.68 -2.71 8.17
N LYS A 14 -5.42 -3.18 9.39
CA LYS A 14 -5.48 -2.31 10.57
C LYS A 14 -4.41 -1.22 10.48
N PRO A 15 -4.66 -0.01 10.98
CA PRO A 15 -3.68 1.09 10.94
C PRO A 15 -2.30 0.71 11.49
N ASP A 16 -2.25 -0.17 12.49
CA ASP A 16 -1.06 -0.61 13.21
C ASP A 16 -0.52 -1.98 12.76
N PHE A 17 -0.93 -2.46 11.58
CA PHE A 17 -0.57 -3.79 11.09
C PHE A 17 0.95 -4.01 11.04
N TYR A 18 1.71 -3.13 10.39
CA TYR A 18 3.16 -3.30 10.25
C TYR A 18 3.90 -3.17 11.59
N ILE A 19 3.43 -2.29 12.48
CA ILE A 19 3.94 -2.16 13.85
C ILE A 19 3.83 -3.50 14.59
N LYS A 20 2.66 -4.15 14.52
CA LYS A 20 2.43 -5.45 15.16
C LYS A 20 3.23 -6.59 14.53
N VAL A 21 3.35 -6.59 13.21
CA VAL A 21 4.14 -7.59 12.48
C VAL A 21 5.62 -7.47 12.85
N ASN A 22 6.17 -6.26 12.88
CA ASN A 22 7.56 -6.02 13.26
C ASN A 22 7.84 -6.51 14.69
N LYS A 23 6.96 -6.16 15.64
CA LYS A 23 7.07 -6.66 17.02
C LYS A 23 7.02 -8.19 17.09
N PHE A 24 6.14 -8.82 16.33
CA PHE A 24 6.06 -10.28 16.29
C PHE A 24 7.32 -10.92 15.67
N ILE A 25 7.88 -10.31 14.62
CA ILE A 25 9.12 -10.76 13.96
C ILE A 25 10.31 -10.74 14.94
N GLU A 26 10.34 -9.82 15.89
CA GLU A 26 11.39 -9.73 16.93
C GLU A 26 11.33 -10.89 17.95
N ASP A 27 10.15 -11.48 18.15
CA ASP A 27 9.88 -12.46 19.22
C ASP A 27 9.95 -13.93 18.75
N ILE A 28 10.12 -14.19 17.44
CA ILE A 28 10.10 -15.55 16.85
C ILE A 28 11.48 -16.10 16.51
N LYS A 29 11.57 -17.43 16.36
CA LYS A 29 12.81 -18.13 15.99
C LYS A 29 13.26 -17.78 14.58
N GLU A 30 14.58 -17.78 14.33
CA GLU A 30 15.17 -17.32 13.06
C GLU A 30 14.60 -18.03 11.82
N ASN A 31 14.37 -19.34 11.89
CA ASN A 31 13.81 -20.11 10.77
C ASN A 31 12.35 -19.75 10.44
N GLU A 32 11.55 -19.40 11.45
CA GLU A 32 10.17 -18.92 11.26
C GLU A 32 10.16 -17.45 10.80
N ARG A 33 11.15 -16.68 11.27
CA ARG A 33 11.39 -15.28 10.91
C ARG A 33 11.64 -15.09 9.42
N GLU A 34 12.59 -15.83 8.84
CA GLU A 34 12.90 -15.75 7.41
C GLU A 34 11.66 -16.01 6.54
N LYS A 35 10.90 -17.05 6.88
CA LYS A 35 9.67 -17.42 6.17
C LYS A 35 8.61 -16.31 6.26
N LEU A 36 8.44 -15.72 7.43
CA LEU A 36 7.48 -14.62 7.63
C LEU A 36 7.89 -13.36 6.88
N ILE A 37 9.18 -13.01 6.88
CA ILE A 37 9.72 -11.89 6.11
C ILE A 37 9.45 -12.08 4.62
N MET A 38 9.64 -13.28 4.09
CA MET A 38 9.35 -13.59 2.68
C MET A 38 7.86 -13.36 2.34
N TYR A 39 6.93 -13.82 3.18
CA TYR A 39 5.50 -13.54 2.99
C TYR A 39 5.15 -12.07 3.13
N LEU A 40 5.85 -11.33 4.00
CA LEU A 40 5.67 -9.90 4.15
C LEU A 40 6.12 -9.15 2.89
N HIS A 41 7.22 -9.57 2.25
CA HIS A 41 7.65 -9.02 0.98
C HIS A 41 6.61 -9.23 -0.12
N ASP A 42 6.08 -10.45 -0.29
CA ASP A 42 5.02 -10.74 -1.26
C ASP A 42 3.78 -9.86 -1.02
N LEU A 43 3.38 -9.70 0.26
CA LEU A 43 2.27 -8.84 0.64
C LEU A 43 2.54 -7.37 0.29
N LEU A 44 3.74 -6.87 0.59
CA LEU A 44 4.14 -5.50 0.29
C LEU A 44 4.11 -5.24 -1.20
N ASP A 45 4.66 -6.12 -2.03
CA ASP A 45 4.69 -5.95 -3.49
C ASP A 45 3.28 -5.83 -4.08
N ILE A 46 2.37 -6.72 -3.65
CA ILE A 46 0.96 -6.68 -4.08
C ILE A 46 0.30 -5.37 -3.64
N ARG A 47 0.53 -4.94 -2.41
CA ARG A 47 -0.11 -3.74 -1.86
C ARG A 47 0.43 -2.47 -2.49
N LEU A 48 1.74 -2.35 -2.67
CA LEU A 48 2.38 -1.23 -3.35
C LEU A 48 1.87 -1.07 -4.78
N TRP A 49 1.76 -2.16 -5.53
CA TRP A 49 1.22 -2.15 -6.89
C TRP A 49 -0.22 -1.62 -6.92
N LYS A 50 -1.08 -2.10 -6.00
CA LYS A 50 -2.48 -1.63 -5.90
C LYS A 50 -2.57 -0.16 -5.52
N ILE A 51 -1.82 0.27 -4.51
CA ILE A 51 -1.79 1.67 -4.06
C ILE A 51 -1.38 2.58 -5.22
N LEU A 52 -0.30 2.23 -5.94
CA LEU A 52 0.18 2.99 -7.09
C LEU A 52 -0.89 3.14 -8.19
N ASN A 53 -1.62 2.06 -8.51
CA ASN A 53 -2.69 2.10 -9.51
C ASN A 53 -3.85 3.00 -9.07
N ILE A 54 -4.22 2.96 -7.80
CA ILE A 54 -5.30 3.79 -7.25
C ILE A 54 -4.90 5.27 -7.28
N VAL A 55 -3.71 5.62 -6.76
CA VAL A 55 -3.20 7.01 -6.69
C VAL A 55 -3.22 7.70 -8.06
N LYS A 56 -2.91 6.97 -9.13
CA LYS A 56 -2.90 7.54 -10.50
C LYS A 56 -4.28 8.00 -10.96
N SER A 57 -5.33 7.36 -10.45
CA SER A 57 -6.73 7.52 -10.87
C SER A 57 -7.62 8.33 -9.93
N ALA A 58 -7.30 8.37 -8.62
CA ALA A 58 -8.19 8.92 -7.59
C ALA A 58 -7.41 9.57 -6.44
N SER A 59 -8.04 10.56 -5.80
CA SER A 59 -7.58 11.12 -4.53
C SER A 59 -7.92 10.20 -3.35
N LEU A 60 -7.32 10.48 -2.18
CA LEU A 60 -7.59 9.73 -0.96
C LEU A 60 -9.03 9.98 -0.49
N THR A 61 -9.89 8.96 -0.58
CA THR A 61 -11.26 9.00 -0.04
C THR A 61 -11.30 8.42 1.38
N PRO A 62 -12.30 8.78 2.22
CA PRO A 62 -12.44 8.20 3.56
C PRO A 62 -12.55 6.67 3.56
N GLU A 63 -13.20 6.09 2.55
CA GLU A 63 -13.32 4.64 2.39
C GLU A 63 -11.95 3.99 2.08
N LEU A 64 -11.16 4.62 1.20
CA LEU A 64 -9.82 4.14 0.89
C LEU A 64 -8.89 4.29 2.09
N GLU A 65 -8.98 5.42 2.80
CA GLU A 65 -8.18 5.70 3.97
C GLU A 65 -8.35 4.63 5.07
N GLN A 66 -9.55 4.10 5.26
CA GLN A 66 -9.83 3.04 6.22
C GLN A 66 -9.16 1.70 5.85
N LYS A 67 -8.74 1.51 4.59
CA LYS A 67 -8.10 0.29 4.09
C LYS A 67 -6.57 0.30 4.17
N LEU A 68 -5.98 1.47 4.48
CA LEU A 68 -4.54 1.71 4.51
C LEU A 68 -4.01 1.70 5.95
N THR A 69 -2.80 1.17 6.10
CA THR A 69 -1.98 1.34 7.31
C THR A 69 -1.48 2.79 7.45
N ILE A 70 -0.90 3.13 8.60
CA ILE A 70 -0.31 4.47 8.82
C ILE A 70 0.79 4.75 7.78
N GLU A 71 1.69 3.79 7.57
CA GLU A 71 2.81 3.87 6.64
C GLU A 71 2.32 4.05 5.21
N GLU A 72 1.28 3.31 4.82
CA GLU A 72 0.73 3.38 3.46
C GLU A 72 -0.02 4.69 3.19
N LYS A 73 -0.67 5.30 4.19
CA LYS A 73 -1.28 6.62 4.04
C LYS A 73 -0.23 7.69 3.71
N ILE A 74 0.92 7.64 4.40
CA ILE A 74 2.04 8.54 4.15
C ILE A 74 2.57 8.36 2.73
N LEU A 75 2.76 7.11 2.30
CA LEU A 75 3.19 6.77 0.96
C LEU A 75 2.18 7.24 -0.10
N PHE A 76 0.89 6.98 0.11
CA PHE A 76 -0.19 7.39 -0.80
C PHE A 76 -0.15 8.91 -1.04
N ASN A 77 -0.12 9.70 0.04
CA ASN A 77 -0.12 11.16 -0.05
C ASN A 77 1.12 11.69 -0.77
N SER A 78 2.28 11.09 -0.50
CA SER A 78 3.54 11.46 -1.16
C SER A 78 3.49 11.18 -2.67
N MET A 79 3.01 10.00 -3.08
CA MET A 79 2.86 9.64 -4.49
C MET A 79 1.79 10.49 -5.19
N TYR A 80 0.67 10.75 -4.53
CA TYR A 80 -0.42 11.57 -5.09
C TYR A 80 0.07 12.98 -5.41
N LYS A 81 0.81 13.60 -4.48
CA LYS A 81 1.44 14.90 -4.70
C LYS A 81 2.41 14.87 -5.88
N ALA A 82 3.35 13.92 -5.90
CA ALA A 82 4.35 13.81 -6.95
C ALA A 82 3.73 13.58 -8.34
N ILE A 83 2.69 12.75 -8.42
CA ILE A 83 1.98 12.48 -9.68
C ILE A 83 1.25 13.71 -10.20
N ASN A 84 0.62 14.49 -9.33
CA ASN A 84 -0.08 15.71 -9.76
C ASN A 84 0.89 16.82 -10.15
N GLU A 85 1.97 17.03 -9.37
CA GLU A 85 3.04 17.96 -9.75
C GLU A 85 3.62 17.62 -11.13
N PHE A 86 3.83 16.33 -11.42
CA PHE A 86 4.25 15.89 -12.74
C PHE A 86 3.20 16.20 -13.82
N LYS A 87 1.92 15.87 -13.59
CA LYS A 87 0.83 16.14 -14.55
C LYS A 87 0.73 17.63 -14.87
N ASP A 88 0.75 18.49 -13.86
CA ASP A 88 0.68 19.94 -14.00
C ASP A 88 1.90 20.52 -14.74
N SER A 89 3.08 19.90 -14.58
CA SER A 89 4.28 20.30 -15.30
C SER A 89 4.25 19.98 -16.80
N VAL A 90 3.54 18.91 -17.19
CA VAL A 90 3.47 18.38 -18.56
C VAL A 90 2.27 18.94 -19.34
N ILE A 91 1.12 19.05 -18.68
CA ILE A 91 -0.13 19.55 -19.26
C ILE A 91 -0.23 21.05 -18.96
N ARG A 92 0.45 21.88 -19.78
CA ARG A 92 0.28 23.34 -19.74
C ARG A 92 -0.96 23.78 -20.51
#